data_AF-A0A9E6T8Y1-F1
#
_entry.id   AF-A0A9E6T8Y1-F1
#
_cell.length_a   1.000
_cell.length_b   1.000
_cell.length_c   1.000
_cell.angle_alpha   90.00
_cell.angle_beta   90.00
_cell.angle_gamma   90.00
#
_symmetry.space_group_name_H-M   'P 1'
#
loop_
_entity.id
_entity.type
_entity.pdbx_description
1 polymer ?
#
loop_
_entity_poly.entity_id
_entity_poly.type
_entity_poly.pdbx_seq_one_letter_code
_entity_poly.pdbx_strand_id
1 'polypeptide(L)'
;MKSSAASQLARKPLQRPVDKPSSEVCNPAVAFFFAWKKGVELAGSRYFGDGSQEGFQKANCRWDLRPIIRVIKSSFEVLTEQERVFLAALVSFFDTEEGSDLLKQSGIKGLSDLGLLNIEQRDVIAGLIMHNHDW
;
A
#
# COMPACT_ATOMS: atom_id res chain seq x y z
N MET A 1 -20.13 13.41 -49.04
CA MET A 1 -19.13 14.33 -48.46
C MET A 1 -19.30 14.33 -46.95
N LYS A 2 -18.27 13.90 -46.18
CA LYS A 2 -17.93 14.12 -44.74
C LYS A 2 -19.06 13.89 -43.69
N SER A 3 -18.91 13.12 -42.61
CA SER A 3 -17.91 13.15 -41.52
C SER A 3 -18.10 11.89 -40.65
N SER A 4 -17.10 11.03 -40.40
CA SER A 4 -16.17 11.01 -39.25
C SER A 4 -16.76 11.39 -37.89
N ALA A 5 -16.78 10.44 -36.96
CA ALA A 5 -16.16 10.58 -35.63
C ALA A 5 -16.27 9.25 -34.85
N ALA A 6 -15.14 8.55 -34.71
CA ALA A 6 -14.96 7.51 -33.72
C ALA A 6 -15.13 8.11 -32.32
N SER A 7 -16.08 7.59 -31.54
CA SER A 7 -16.24 7.97 -30.14
C SER A 7 -15.04 7.51 -29.34
N GLN A 8 -14.17 8.48 -29.06
CA GLN A 8 -13.12 8.39 -28.05
C GLN A 8 -13.78 8.19 -26.68
N LEU A 9 -13.68 6.98 -26.13
CA LEU A 9 -13.83 6.77 -24.70
C LEU A 9 -12.67 7.49 -24.02
N ALA A 10 -12.99 8.65 -23.44
CA ALA A 10 -12.06 9.45 -22.66
C ALA A 10 -11.44 8.59 -21.57
N ARG A 11 -10.13 8.33 -21.69
CA ARG A 11 -9.32 7.79 -20.61
C ARG A 11 -9.38 8.78 -19.46
N LYS A 12 -9.98 8.37 -18.35
CA LYS A 12 -9.86 9.04 -17.06
C LYS A 12 -8.36 9.29 -16.80
N PRO A 13 -7.94 10.51 -16.43
CA PRO A 13 -6.53 10.77 -16.25
C PRO A 13 -6.00 9.88 -15.12
N LEU A 14 -4.90 9.18 -15.42
CA LEU A 14 -4.03 8.49 -14.48
C LEU A 14 -3.84 9.38 -13.25
N GLN A 15 -4.21 8.90 -12.07
CA GLN A 15 -3.89 9.61 -10.84
C GLN A 15 -2.36 9.80 -10.80
N ARG A 16 -1.93 11.05 -10.68
CA ARG A 16 -0.51 11.38 -10.49
C ARG A 16 -0.01 10.65 -9.23
N PRO A 17 1.29 10.30 -9.17
CA PRO A 17 1.90 9.84 -7.92
C PRO A 17 1.44 10.74 -6.78
N VAL A 18 0.95 10.15 -5.69
CA VAL A 18 0.45 10.95 -4.58
C VAL A 18 1.64 11.64 -3.93
N ASP A 19 1.88 12.89 -4.34
CA ASP A 19 2.91 13.74 -3.77
C ASP A 19 2.64 13.87 -2.27
N LYS A 20 3.70 13.76 -1.45
CA LYS A 20 3.60 13.96 0.00
C LYS A 20 2.95 15.34 0.21
N PRO A 21 1.83 15.45 0.96
CA PRO A 21 1.24 16.75 1.25
C PRO A 21 2.29 17.63 1.93
N SER A 22 2.22 18.95 1.67
CA SER A 22 3.06 19.95 2.34
C SER A 22 3.14 19.64 3.84
N SER A 23 4.35 19.65 4.39
CA SER A 23 4.75 19.07 5.69
C SER A 23 3.89 19.41 6.91
N GLU A 24 3.00 20.39 6.79
CA GLU A 24 2.07 20.83 7.82
C GLU A 24 0.82 19.95 7.95
N VAL A 25 0.50 19.09 6.98
CA VAL A 25 -0.72 18.27 7.00
C VAL A 25 -0.38 16.77 7.04
N CYS A 26 0.33 16.34 8.08
CA CYS A 26 0.24 14.94 8.51
C CYS A 26 -0.99 14.81 9.42
N ASN A 27 -2.16 14.59 8.82
CA ASN A 27 -3.39 14.27 9.56
C ASN A 27 -3.20 12.90 10.25
N PRO A 28 -3.13 12.86 11.59
CA PRO A 28 -2.83 11.65 12.32
C PRO A 28 -4.16 11.02 12.75
N ALA A 29 -4.76 10.22 11.87
CA ALA A 29 -5.60 9.14 12.36
C ALA A 29 -4.70 8.20 13.17
N VAL A 30 -4.54 8.50 14.45
CA VAL A 30 -3.51 7.91 15.32
C VAL A 30 -3.58 6.38 15.28
N ALA A 31 -4.80 5.83 15.31
CA ALA A 31 -5.05 4.40 15.23
C ALA A 31 -4.62 3.79 13.88
N PHE A 32 -4.93 4.46 12.75
CA PHE A 32 -4.44 4.04 11.43
C PHE A 32 -2.91 4.05 11.40
N PHE A 33 -2.26 5.11 11.88
CA PHE A 33 -0.81 5.20 11.83
C PHE A 33 -0.13 4.13 12.70
N PHE A 34 -0.68 3.81 13.87
CA PHE A 34 -0.16 2.70 14.68
C PHE A 34 -0.30 1.35 13.98
N ALA A 35 -1.46 1.06 13.37
CA ALA A 35 -1.64 -0.16 12.57
C ALA A 35 -0.68 -0.18 11.36
N TRP A 36 -0.52 0.95 10.67
CA TRP A 36 0.41 1.10 9.54
C TRP A 36 1.87 0.86 9.95
N LYS A 37 2.34 1.52 11.02
CA LYS A 37 3.70 1.37 11.51
C LYS A 37 3.97 -0.07 11.97
N LYS A 38 2.99 -0.72 12.62
CA LYS A 38 3.09 -2.16 12.95
C LYS A 38 3.15 -3.04 11.70
N GLY A 39 2.36 -2.74 10.67
CA GLY A 39 2.44 -3.46 9.40
C GLY A 39 3.80 -3.34 8.73
N VAL A 40 4.37 -2.14 8.72
CA VAL A 40 5.72 -1.88 8.20
C VAL A 40 6.80 -2.62 9.01
N GLU A 41 6.65 -2.71 10.33
CA GLU A 41 7.54 -3.52 11.18
C GLU A 41 7.53 -4.99 10.76
N LEU A 42 6.33 -5.58 10.62
CA LEU A 42 6.15 -6.99 10.26
C LEU A 42 6.63 -7.31 8.83
N ALA A 43 6.40 -6.41 7.87
CA ALA A 43 6.84 -6.58 6.49
C ALA A 43 8.35 -6.30 6.32
N GLY A 44 8.90 -5.43 7.17
CA GLY A 44 10.29 -4.99 7.16
C GLY A 44 10.44 -3.56 6.62
N SER A 45 11.13 -2.74 7.40
CA SER A 45 11.39 -1.31 7.11
C SER A 45 12.08 -1.06 5.76
N ARG A 46 12.87 -2.03 5.26
CA ARG A 46 13.52 -1.98 3.93
C ARG A 46 12.58 -1.71 2.75
N TYR A 47 11.29 -1.99 2.90
CA TYR A 47 10.29 -1.78 1.85
C TYR A 47 9.59 -0.42 1.93
N PHE A 48 9.89 0.41 2.93
CA PHE A 48 9.13 1.62 3.23
C PHE A 48 10.03 2.81 3.58
N GLY A 49 9.52 4.02 3.39
CA GLY A 49 10.22 5.27 3.72
C GLY A 49 11.51 5.44 2.92
N ASP A 50 12.63 5.52 3.64
CA ASP A 50 13.98 5.54 3.07
C ASP A 50 14.66 4.15 3.06
N GLY A 51 13.95 3.11 3.53
CA GLY A 51 14.44 1.74 3.63
C GLY A 51 15.33 1.48 4.84
N SER A 52 15.52 2.47 5.71
CA SER A 52 16.39 2.36 6.89
C SER A 52 15.61 2.08 8.17
N GLN A 53 16.27 1.38 9.11
CA GLN A 53 15.71 1.18 10.44
C GLN A 53 15.59 2.50 11.21
N GLU A 54 16.52 3.44 11.01
CA GLU A 54 16.49 4.76 11.66
C GLU A 54 15.29 5.59 11.19
N GLY A 55 15.05 5.63 9.88
CA GLY A 55 13.88 6.28 9.28
C GLY A 55 12.57 5.68 9.80
N PHE A 56 12.51 4.35 9.94
CA PHE A 56 11.37 3.67 10.55
C PHE A 56 11.11 4.13 12.00
N GLN A 57 12.13 4.22 12.83
CA GLN A 57 11.98 4.65 14.22
C GLN A 57 11.49 6.10 14.32
N LYS A 58 12.05 6.99 13.49
CA LYS A 58 11.74 8.43 13.45
C LYS A 58 10.41 8.77 12.76
N ALA A 59 9.79 7.82 12.07
CA ALA A 59 8.54 8.06 11.36
C ALA A 59 7.40 8.45 12.32
N ASN A 60 6.71 9.54 11.98
CA ASN A 60 5.64 10.14 12.79
C ASN A 60 4.29 10.18 12.08
N CYS A 61 4.25 9.89 10.78
CA CYS A 61 3.01 9.69 10.04
C CYS A 61 3.20 8.69 8.89
N ARG A 62 2.08 8.25 8.29
CA ARG A 62 2.07 7.23 7.24
C ARG A 62 2.97 7.57 6.04
N TRP A 63 3.07 8.84 5.69
CA TRP A 63 3.86 9.34 4.56
C TRP A 63 5.37 9.15 4.74
N ASP A 64 5.84 9.12 5.98
CA ASP A 64 7.24 8.83 6.30
C ASP A 64 7.58 7.36 6.02
N LEU A 65 6.58 6.49 6.03
CA LEU A 65 6.67 5.07 5.74
C LEU A 65 5.95 4.74 4.43
N ARG A 66 6.05 5.60 3.41
CA ARG A 66 5.50 5.30 2.08
C ARG A 66 6.16 4.04 1.47
N PRO A 67 5.44 3.18 0.75
CA PRO A 67 6.04 2.02 0.10
C PRO A 67 7.10 2.41 -0.95
N ILE A 68 8.21 1.68 -0.98
CA ILE A 68 9.26 1.82 -2.00
C ILE A 68 8.96 0.82 -3.13
N ILE A 69 8.00 1.15 -4.00
CA ILE A 69 7.42 0.25 -5.01
C ILE A 69 8.50 -0.46 -5.85
N ARG A 70 9.56 0.23 -6.25
CA ARG A 70 10.68 -0.36 -7.00
C ARG A 70 11.36 -1.50 -6.24
N VAL A 71 11.63 -1.31 -4.94
CA VAL A 71 12.27 -2.33 -4.09
C VAL A 71 11.31 -3.50 -3.88
N ILE A 72 10.04 -3.21 -3.57
CA ILE A 72 8.99 -4.21 -3.39
C ILE A 72 8.88 -5.13 -4.62
N LYS A 73 8.69 -4.55 -5.81
CA LYS A 73 8.59 -5.32 -7.07
C LYS A 73 9.84 -6.15 -7.35
N SER A 74 11.03 -5.59 -7.10
CA SER A 74 12.29 -6.33 -7.31
C SER A 74 12.52 -7.49 -6.34
N SER A 75 11.89 -7.45 -5.16
CA SER A 75 12.01 -8.50 -4.15
C SER A 75 10.87 -9.51 -4.21
N PHE A 76 9.84 -9.27 -5.03
CA PHE A 76 8.59 -9.99 -4.94
C PHE A 76 8.73 -11.50 -5.22
N GLU A 77 9.61 -11.87 -6.14
CA GLU A 77 9.83 -13.28 -6.53
C GLU A 77 10.51 -14.12 -5.44
N VAL A 78 11.27 -13.50 -4.53
CA VAL A 78 11.97 -14.20 -3.45
C VAL A 78 11.20 -14.23 -2.14
N LEU A 79 10.08 -13.51 -2.06
CA LEU A 79 9.18 -13.52 -0.91
C LEU A 79 8.30 -14.79 -0.92
N THR A 80 8.04 -15.31 0.27
CA THR A 80 7.02 -16.34 0.46
C THR A 80 5.65 -15.83 0.00
N GLU A 81 4.72 -16.75 -0.28
CA GLU A 81 3.35 -16.38 -0.65
C GLU A 81 2.67 -15.52 0.42
N GLN A 82 2.82 -15.86 1.71
CA GLN A 82 2.29 -15.07 2.82
C GLN A 82 2.86 -13.64 2.85
N GLU A 83 4.19 -13.50 2.70
CA GLU A 83 4.82 -12.17 2.69
C GLU A 83 4.38 -11.34 1.49
N ARG A 84 4.26 -11.94 0.30
CA ARG A 84 3.78 -11.26 -0.91
C ARG A 84 2.39 -10.68 -0.71
N VAL A 85 1.47 -11.50 -0.22
CA VAL A 85 0.08 -11.10 0.02
C VAL A 85 0.02 -10.02 1.10
N PHE A 86 0.76 -10.17 2.20
CA PHE A 86 0.78 -9.17 3.26
C PHE A 86 1.31 -7.82 2.76
N LEU A 87 2.46 -7.83 2.07
CA LEU A 87 3.08 -6.63 1.52
C LEU A 87 2.19 -5.97 0.46
N ALA A 88 1.58 -6.75 -0.42
CA ALA A 88 0.63 -6.26 -1.41
C ALA A 88 -0.62 -5.63 -0.77
N ALA A 89 -1.14 -6.25 0.29
CA ALA A 89 -2.27 -5.72 1.05
C ALA A 89 -1.91 -4.37 1.69
N LEU A 90 -0.73 -4.24 2.33
CA LEU A 90 -0.26 -2.96 2.87
C LEU A 90 -0.15 -1.89 1.77
N VAL A 91 0.47 -2.22 0.63
CA VAL A 91 0.57 -1.27 -0.49
C VAL A 91 -0.81 -0.78 -0.92
N SER A 92 -1.85 -1.63 -0.92
CA SER A 92 -3.20 -1.25 -1.37
C SER A 92 -3.89 -0.17 -0.52
N PHE A 93 -3.52 -0.04 0.77
CA PHE A 93 -3.98 1.06 1.63
C PHE A 93 -3.28 2.40 1.36
N PHE A 94 -2.13 2.37 0.68
CA PHE A 94 -1.38 3.57 0.32
C PHE A 94 -1.62 3.96 -1.15
N ASP A 95 -1.51 2.98 -2.04
CA ASP A 95 -1.72 3.09 -3.49
C ASP A 95 -2.56 1.90 -3.95
N THR A 96 -3.84 2.16 -4.20
CA THR A 96 -4.81 1.12 -4.55
C THR A 96 -4.50 0.47 -5.90
N GLU A 97 -3.93 1.18 -6.86
CA GLU A 97 -3.61 0.63 -8.18
C GLU A 97 -2.41 -0.32 -8.06
N GLU A 98 -1.30 0.14 -7.49
CA GLU A 98 -0.11 -0.67 -7.30
C GLU A 98 -0.37 -1.87 -6.38
N GLY A 99 -1.12 -1.67 -5.30
CA GLY A 99 -1.49 -2.74 -4.38
C GLY A 99 -2.40 -3.79 -5.03
N SER A 100 -3.37 -3.36 -5.85
CA SER A 100 -4.24 -4.28 -6.59
C SER A 100 -3.45 -5.16 -7.55
N ASP A 101 -2.47 -4.58 -8.26
CA ASP A 101 -1.65 -5.34 -9.19
C ASP A 101 -0.73 -6.34 -8.49
N LEU A 102 -0.16 -5.98 -7.33
CA LEU A 102 0.62 -6.90 -6.51
C LEU A 102 -0.24 -8.04 -5.92
N LEU A 103 -1.48 -7.75 -5.50
CA LEU A 103 -2.40 -8.78 -5.01
C LEU A 103 -2.76 -9.79 -6.11
N LYS A 104 -3.03 -9.32 -7.34
CA LYS A 104 -3.26 -10.21 -8.50
C LYS A 104 -2.04 -11.08 -8.80
N GLN A 105 -0.84 -10.49 -8.77
CA GLN A 105 0.42 -11.24 -8.96
C GLN A 105 0.66 -12.29 -7.86
N SER A 106 0.08 -12.08 -6.67
CA SER A 106 0.12 -13.04 -5.56
C SER A 106 -0.95 -14.13 -5.66
N GLY A 107 -1.78 -14.14 -6.72
CA GLY A 107 -2.83 -15.14 -6.91
C GLY A 107 -4.10 -14.92 -6.07
N ILE A 108 -4.24 -13.76 -5.41
CA ILE A 108 -5.44 -13.43 -4.63
C ILE A 108 -6.63 -13.23 -5.56
N LYS A 109 -7.72 -13.94 -5.28
CA LYS A 109 -9.00 -13.89 -6.01
C LYS A 109 -10.05 -13.12 -5.23
N GLY A 110 -9.97 -13.12 -3.90
CA GLY A 110 -10.91 -12.40 -3.05
C GLY A 110 -10.47 -12.30 -1.59
N LEU A 111 -11.31 -11.67 -0.77
CA LEU A 111 -11.00 -11.39 0.64
C LEU A 111 -10.80 -12.66 1.49
N SER A 112 -11.44 -13.77 1.12
CA SER A 112 -11.25 -15.06 1.81
C SER A 112 -9.80 -15.56 1.77
N ASP A 113 -9.07 -15.20 0.71
CA ASP A 113 -7.70 -15.65 0.52
C ASP A 113 -6.74 -14.98 1.53
N LEU A 114 -7.11 -13.83 2.11
CA LEU A 114 -6.35 -13.21 3.20
C LEU A 114 -6.29 -14.08 4.46
N GLY A 115 -7.04 -15.19 4.53
CA GLY A 115 -6.92 -16.21 5.57
C GLY A 115 -5.53 -16.87 5.64
N LEU A 116 -4.73 -16.79 4.56
CA LEU A 116 -3.33 -17.27 4.54
C LEU A 116 -2.38 -16.44 5.43
N LEU A 117 -2.78 -15.22 5.78
CA LEU A 117 -2.02 -14.37 6.68
C LEU A 117 -2.02 -14.94 8.11
N ASN A 118 -0.95 -14.71 8.85
CA ASN A 118 -0.92 -15.06 10.27
C ASN A 118 -1.80 -14.10 11.11
N ILE A 119 -1.96 -14.38 12.40
CA ILE A 119 -2.85 -13.59 13.27
C ILE A 119 -2.40 -12.13 13.39
N GLU A 120 -1.11 -11.86 13.60
CA GLU A 120 -0.59 -10.50 13.73
C GLU A 120 -0.78 -9.68 12.45
N GLN A 121 -0.55 -10.31 11.29
CA GLN A 121 -0.80 -9.70 9.99
C GLN A 121 -2.28 -9.39 9.79
N ARG A 122 -3.19 -10.30 10.17
CA ARG A 122 -4.63 -10.08 10.10
C ARG A 122 -5.09 -8.96 11.02
N ASP A 123 -4.55 -8.87 12.22
CA ASP A 123 -4.85 -7.79 13.17
C ASP A 123 -4.42 -6.43 12.59
N VAL A 124 -3.27 -6.36 11.94
CA VAL A 124 -2.84 -5.17 11.21
C VAL A 124 -3.83 -4.81 10.11
N ILE A 125 -4.17 -5.75 9.22
CA ILE A 125 -5.09 -5.48 8.11
C ILE A 125 -6.47 -5.06 8.64
N ALA A 126 -6.98 -5.72 9.68
CA ALA A 126 -8.23 -5.34 10.32
C ALA A 126 -8.15 -3.92 10.90
N GLY A 127 -7.08 -3.59 11.62
CA GLY A 127 -6.84 -2.24 12.15
C GLY A 127 -6.79 -1.18 11.04
N LEU A 128 -6.13 -1.49 9.91
CA LEU A 128 -6.12 -0.60 8.75
C LEU A 128 -7.53 -0.41 8.18
N ILE A 129 -8.31 -1.46 7.95
CA ILE A 129 -9.70 -1.37 7.46
C ILE A 129 -10.55 -0.52 8.41
N MET A 130 -10.46 -0.81 9.72
CA MET A 130 -11.24 -0.16 10.76
C MET A 130 -10.92 1.32 10.90
N HIS A 131 -9.77 1.80 10.43
CA HIS A 131 -9.36 3.20 10.56
C HIS A 131 -9.08 3.86 9.21
N ASN A 132 -9.50 3.24 8.09
CA ASN A 132 -9.25 3.74 6.73
C ASN A 132 -10.17 4.91 6.30
N HIS A 133 -10.87 5.55 7.23
CA HIS A 133 -11.90 6.56 6.94
C HIS A 133 -11.48 8.00 7.27
N ASP A 134 -10.30 8.18 7.86
CA ASP A 134 -9.81 9.48 8.37
C ASP A 134 -8.80 10.16 7.41
N TRP A 135 -9.09 10.14 6.10
CA TRP A 135 -8.17 10.65 5.06
C TRP A 135 -8.12 12.17 4.99
#